data_AF-A0A2G8KW74-F1
#
_entry.id   AF-A0A2G8KW74-F1
#
_cell.length_a   1.000
_cell.length_b   1.000
_cell.length_c   1.000
_cell.angle_alpha   90.00
_cell.angle_beta   90.00
_cell.angle_gamma   90.00
#
_symmetry.space_group_name_H-M   'P 1'
#
loop_
_entity.id
_entity.type
_entity.pdbx_description
1 polymer ?
#
loop_
_entity_poly.entity_id
_entity_poly.type
_entity_poly.pdbx_seq_one_letter_code
_entity_poly.pdbx_strand_id
1 'polypeptide(L)'
;MAILKEMWTSEVDNPETRSTYQYVLDLRERLEETCALARSELQESSERYKKYYNRKAKSRKFKPGDLVLILLPTDQNKLLMQWKGPFTVLSEIGESSYSIDVNGKSKSFHANLLKEYISRDKSNVVGTTVISMSEDEEQESCFELPALQTNQSESASDVVVNDELGVGQSHEVKRVLSKFTDVLTDVPGKTDVLKCDIKLTTDKPIKAKPYPVPLSMRDSLQEEVRKMIDMGVIEPSNSPYSSPVVLVPKPDGTKRFCVDYRKLNKVTTYEAEPMQTMTEIFSELSNDKYFSRIDLTKGYWQVEMTQSAKRRLPL
;
A
#
# COMPACT_ATOMS: atom_id res chain seq x y z
N MET A 1 -19.31 1.00 -34.60
CA MET A 1 -19.13 2.09 -35.59
C MET A 1 -20.25 2.17 -36.64
N ALA A 2 -21.26 1.30 -36.65
CA ALA A 2 -22.38 1.38 -37.61
C ALA A 2 -23.40 2.50 -37.27
N ILE A 3 -23.71 2.68 -35.97
CA ILE A 3 -24.70 3.66 -35.46
C ILE A 3 -24.31 5.12 -35.76
N LEU A 4 -23.00 5.43 -35.76
CA LEU A 4 -22.48 6.77 -36.07
C LEU A 4 -22.54 7.10 -37.58
N LYS A 5 -22.58 6.09 -38.44
CA LYS A 5 -22.71 6.27 -39.89
C LYS A 5 -24.17 6.58 -40.26
N GLU A 6 -25.13 5.92 -39.62
CA GLU A 6 -26.57 6.14 -39.83
C GLU A 6 -27.05 7.54 -39.43
N MET A 7 -26.52 8.10 -38.33
CA MET A 7 -26.92 9.45 -37.90
C MET A 7 -26.44 10.58 -38.84
N TRP A 8 -25.46 10.31 -39.71
CA TRP A 8 -24.83 11.34 -40.55
C TRP A 8 -25.21 11.29 -42.01
N THR A 9 -25.71 10.17 -42.53
CA THR A 9 -26.01 10.04 -43.96
C THR A 9 -27.44 10.36 -44.35
N SER A 10 -28.40 10.46 -43.43
CA SER A 10 -29.83 10.74 -43.72
C SER A 10 -30.46 9.87 -44.82
N GLU A 11 -29.80 8.77 -45.20
CA GLU A 11 -30.33 7.76 -46.12
C GLU A 11 -31.23 6.85 -45.31
N VAL A 12 -32.51 7.22 -45.28
CA VAL A 12 -33.58 6.36 -44.79
C VAL A 12 -33.95 5.40 -45.91
N ASP A 13 -33.34 4.22 -45.92
CA ASP A 13 -33.93 3.10 -46.66
C ASP A 13 -35.21 2.68 -45.94
N ASN A 14 -36.35 2.99 -46.54
CA ASN A 14 -37.68 2.50 -46.16
C ASN A 14 -38.38 2.05 -47.46
N PRO A 15 -39.26 1.02 -47.50
CA PRO A 15 -39.90 0.33 -46.38
C PRO A 15 -40.14 -1.20 -46.60
N GLU A 16 -39.84 -2.01 -45.59
CA GLU A 16 -40.89 -2.93 -45.12
C GLU A 16 -41.40 -2.27 -43.84
N THR A 17 -42.60 -1.69 -43.90
CA THR A 17 -43.26 -1.13 -42.72
C THR A 17 -43.48 -2.26 -41.73
N ARG A 18 -42.47 -2.55 -40.89
CA ARG A 18 -42.66 -3.31 -39.65
C ARG A 18 -43.78 -2.59 -38.95
N SER A 19 -44.94 -3.25 -38.88
CA SER A 19 -46.10 -2.70 -38.17
C SER A 19 -45.62 -2.28 -36.78
N THR A 20 -46.11 -1.16 -36.25
CA THR A 20 -45.75 -0.72 -34.89
C THR A 20 -45.89 -1.86 -33.88
N TYR A 21 -46.87 -2.74 -34.11
CA TYR A 21 -47.04 -4.00 -33.38
C TYR A 21 -45.88 -4.99 -33.53
N GLN A 22 -45.36 -5.22 -34.74
CA GLN A 22 -44.20 -6.09 -34.98
C GLN A 22 -42.92 -5.52 -34.33
N TYR A 23 -42.74 -4.20 -34.34
CA TYR A 23 -41.61 -3.57 -33.65
C TYR A 23 -41.72 -3.73 -32.13
N VAL A 24 -42.91 -3.55 -31.56
CA VAL A 24 -43.15 -3.74 -30.11
C VAL A 24 -42.95 -5.20 -29.69
N LEU A 25 -43.35 -6.17 -30.52
CA LEU A 25 -43.10 -7.58 -30.29
C LEU A 25 -41.60 -7.91 -30.33
N ASP A 26 -40.90 -7.47 -31.38
CA ASP A 26 -39.43 -7.66 -31.54
C ASP A 26 -38.66 -7.00 -30.39
N LEU A 27 -39.09 -5.82 -29.94
CA LEU A 27 -38.50 -5.14 -28.79
C LEU A 27 -38.73 -5.92 -27.49
N ARG A 28 -39.95 -6.44 -27.27
CA ARG A 28 -40.27 -7.24 -26.08
C ARG A 28 -39.43 -8.52 -26.05
N GLU A 29 -39.35 -9.24 -27.18
CA GLU A 29 -38.57 -10.47 -27.31
C GLU A 29 -37.08 -10.20 -27.02
N ARG A 30 -36.52 -9.14 -27.62
CA ARG A 30 -35.13 -8.72 -27.34
C ARG A 30 -34.91 -8.30 -25.89
N LEU A 31 -35.89 -7.67 -25.23
CA LEU A 31 -35.80 -7.33 -23.81
C LEU A 31 -35.85 -8.57 -22.91
N GLU A 32 -36.69 -9.55 -23.25
CA GLU A 32 -36.76 -10.83 -22.53
C GLU A 32 -35.46 -11.62 -22.69
N GLU A 33 -34.91 -11.70 -23.91
CA GLU A 33 -33.62 -12.33 -24.21
C GLU A 33 -32.45 -11.65 -23.50
N THR A 34 -32.37 -10.32 -23.55
CA THR A 34 -31.29 -9.58 -22.88
C THR A 34 -31.39 -9.69 -21.37
N CYS A 35 -32.60 -9.67 -20.79
CA CYS A 35 -32.81 -9.96 -19.37
C CYS A 35 -32.37 -11.38 -19.00
N ALA A 36 -32.68 -12.38 -19.84
CA ALA A 36 -32.26 -13.76 -19.61
C ALA A 36 -30.74 -13.91 -19.64
N LEU A 37 -30.07 -13.29 -20.62
CA LEU A 37 -28.61 -13.27 -20.72
C LEU A 37 -27.98 -12.58 -19.50
N ALA A 38 -28.50 -11.42 -19.10
CA ALA A 38 -28.00 -10.70 -17.93
C ALA A 38 -28.14 -11.52 -16.64
N ARG A 39 -29.23 -12.28 -16.47
CA ARG A 39 -29.41 -13.19 -15.32
C ARG A 39 -28.40 -14.34 -15.35
N SER A 40 -28.14 -14.92 -16.53
CA SER A 40 -27.14 -15.98 -16.70
C SER A 40 -25.74 -15.48 -16.33
N GLU A 41 -25.33 -14.32 -16.85
CA GLU A 41 -24.03 -13.71 -16.54
C GLU A 41 -23.91 -13.31 -15.06
N LEU A 42 -25.00 -12.82 -14.45
CA LEU A 42 -25.03 -12.51 -13.02
C LEU A 42 -24.82 -13.78 -12.18
N GLN A 43 -25.42 -14.90 -12.59
CA GLN A 43 -25.23 -16.19 -11.92
C GLN A 43 -23.79 -16.69 -12.08
N GLU A 44 -23.26 -16.73 -13.31
CA GLU A 44 -21.89 -17.18 -13.56
C GLU A 44 -20.86 -16.30 -12.84
N SER A 45 -21.05 -14.98 -12.86
CA SER A 45 -20.16 -14.05 -12.14
C SER A 45 -20.25 -14.26 -10.64
N SER A 46 -21.44 -14.44 -10.07
CA SER A 46 -21.63 -14.76 -8.64
C SER A 46 -20.92 -16.07 -8.25
N GLU A 47 -21.04 -17.12 -9.06
CA GLU A 47 -20.35 -18.40 -8.84
C GLU A 47 -18.83 -18.27 -8.91
N ARG A 48 -18.31 -17.51 -9.90
CA ARG A 48 -16.88 -17.18 -10.00
C ARG A 48 -16.41 -16.40 -8.78
N TYR A 49 -17.12 -15.35 -8.37
CA TYR A 49 -16.79 -14.55 -7.19
C TYR A 49 -16.80 -15.41 -5.91
N LYS A 50 -17.80 -16.28 -5.73
CA LYS A 50 -17.87 -17.22 -4.61
C LYS A 50 -16.67 -18.17 -4.59
N LYS A 51 -16.27 -18.70 -5.75
CA LYS A 51 -15.09 -19.59 -5.86
C LYS A 51 -13.80 -18.86 -5.45
N TYR A 52 -13.59 -17.62 -5.91
CA TYR A 52 -12.42 -16.82 -5.54
C TYR A 52 -12.43 -16.41 -4.06
N TYR A 53 -13.58 -15.97 -3.54
CA TYR A 53 -13.73 -15.59 -2.14
C TYR A 53 -13.49 -16.77 -1.19
N ASN A 54 -14.08 -17.93 -1.51
CA ASN A 54 -13.95 -19.13 -0.68
C ASN A 54 -12.59 -19.82 -0.82
N ARG A 55 -11.81 -19.56 -1.88
CA ARG A 55 -10.49 -20.18 -2.09
C ARG A 55 -9.54 -19.96 -0.92
N LYS A 56 -9.64 -18.81 -0.25
CA LYS A 56 -8.83 -18.47 0.94
C LYS A 56 -9.57 -18.68 2.27
N ALA A 57 -10.81 -19.17 2.25
CA ALA A 57 -11.60 -19.36 3.47
C ALA A 57 -11.07 -20.57 4.26
N LYS A 58 -10.50 -20.30 5.44
CA LYS A 58 -10.07 -21.33 6.40
C LYS A 58 -11.20 -21.58 7.40
N SER A 59 -11.58 -22.84 7.61
CA SER A 59 -12.53 -23.21 8.65
C SER A 59 -11.85 -23.03 10.02
N ARG A 60 -12.34 -22.07 10.82
CA ARG A 60 -11.86 -21.82 12.18
C ARG A 60 -12.83 -22.48 13.15
N LYS A 61 -12.36 -23.46 13.92
CA LYS A 61 -13.15 -24.13 14.96
C LYS A 61 -12.44 -23.98 16.30
N PHE A 62 -13.21 -23.64 17.33
CA PHE A 62 -12.72 -23.42 18.69
C PHE A 62 -13.48 -24.33 19.65
N LYS A 63 -12.83 -24.77 20.73
CA LYS A 63 -13.45 -25.60 21.77
C LYS A 63 -13.80 -24.75 22.99
N PRO A 64 -14.86 -25.11 23.75
CA PRO A 64 -15.11 -24.51 25.05
C PRO A 64 -13.89 -24.63 25.96
N GLY A 65 -13.44 -23.51 26.52
CA GLY A 65 -12.23 -23.39 27.33
C GLY A 65 -11.00 -22.84 26.60
N ASP A 66 -11.02 -22.76 25.26
CA ASP A 66 -9.91 -22.16 24.51
C ASP A 66 -9.82 -20.65 24.76
N LEU A 67 -8.60 -20.12 24.80
CA LEU A 67 -8.35 -18.68 24.82
C LEU A 67 -8.33 -18.15 23.39
N VAL A 68 -9.05 -17.05 23.15
CA VAL A 68 -9.16 -16.42 21.84
C VAL A 68 -9.04 -14.90 21.94
N LEU A 69 -8.58 -14.29 20.85
CA LEU A 69 -8.66 -12.85 20.60
C LEU A 69 -9.92 -12.55 19.79
N ILE A 70 -10.58 -11.43 20.09
CA ILE A 70 -11.78 -10.95 19.40
C ILE A 70 -11.43 -9.66 18.64
N LEU A 71 -11.83 -9.58 17.38
CA LEU A 71 -11.71 -8.38 16.56
C LEU A 71 -12.82 -7.37 16.93
N LEU A 72 -12.45 -6.30 17.61
CA LEU A 72 -13.36 -5.24 18.07
C LEU A 72 -12.92 -3.87 17.53
N PRO A 73 -13.83 -2.91 17.33
CA PRO A 73 -13.45 -1.55 16.99
C PRO A 73 -12.60 -0.90 18.10
N THR A 74 -11.77 0.05 17.68
CA THR A 74 -10.91 0.84 18.57
C THR A 74 -11.76 1.86 19.33
N ASP A 75 -11.35 2.21 20.55
CA ASP A 75 -12.14 3.11 21.41
C ASP A 75 -12.18 4.55 20.88
N GLN A 76 -11.17 4.95 20.10
CA GLN A 76 -11.07 6.28 19.47
C GLN A 76 -11.76 6.37 18.10
N ASN A 77 -11.80 5.28 17.33
CA ASN A 77 -12.35 5.26 15.98
C ASN A 77 -13.11 3.96 15.71
N LYS A 78 -14.43 4.09 15.49
CA LYS A 78 -15.33 2.96 15.23
C LYS A 78 -15.05 2.23 13.91
N LEU A 79 -14.28 2.83 13.01
CA LEU A 79 -13.91 2.23 11.72
C LEU A 79 -12.63 1.39 11.79
N LEU A 80 -11.78 1.60 12.80
CA LEU A 80 -10.52 0.87 12.96
C LEU A 80 -10.74 -0.35 13.86
N MET A 81 -10.47 -1.54 13.34
CA MET A 81 -10.61 -2.81 14.06
C MET A 81 -9.29 -3.24 14.70
N GLN A 82 -9.33 -3.75 15.93
CA GLN A 82 -8.18 -4.24 16.69
C GLN A 82 -8.50 -5.57 17.37
N TRP A 83 -7.54 -6.49 17.39
CA TRP A 83 -7.63 -7.74 18.15
C TRP A 83 -7.47 -7.46 19.65
N LYS A 84 -8.50 -7.74 20.45
CA LYS A 84 -8.50 -7.61 21.93
C LYS A 84 -8.64 -8.99 22.60
N GLY A 85 -8.01 -9.19 23.75
CA GLY A 85 -8.08 -10.42 24.53
C GLY A 85 -6.86 -10.60 25.45
N PRO A 86 -6.64 -11.79 26.03
CA PRO A 86 -7.33 -13.05 25.78
C PRO A 86 -8.71 -13.16 26.45
N PHE A 87 -9.65 -13.81 25.78
CA PHE A 87 -10.99 -14.13 26.29
C PHE A 87 -11.26 -15.64 26.18
N THR A 88 -12.11 -16.18 27.05
CA THR A 88 -12.39 -17.61 27.11
C THR A 88 -13.65 -17.96 26.32
N VAL A 89 -13.57 -18.96 25.45
CA VAL A 89 -14.74 -19.52 24.76
C VAL A 89 -15.59 -20.30 25.77
N LEU A 90 -16.87 -19.92 25.92
CA LEU A 90 -17.80 -20.57 26.84
C LEU A 90 -18.51 -21.77 26.18
N SER A 91 -19.03 -21.59 24.97
CA SER A 91 -19.78 -22.64 24.26
C SER A 91 -19.90 -22.33 22.76
N GLU A 92 -20.19 -23.35 21.96
CA GLU A 92 -20.54 -23.21 20.54
C GLU A 92 -22.06 -22.99 20.43
N ILE A 93 -22.48 -21.87 19.85
CA ILE A 93 -23.91 -21.52 19.68
C ILE A 93 -24.42 -22.00 18.30
N GLY A 94 -23.55 -22.08 17.29
CA GLY A 94 -23.90 -22.55 15.95
C GLY A 94 -22.66 -22.89 15.10
N GLU A 95 -22.86 -23.29 13.84
CA GLU A 95 -21.81 -23.85 12.95
C GLU A 95 -20.53 -23.01 12.82
N SER A 96 -20.61 -21.71 13.08
CA SER A 96 -19.47 -20.79 13.07
C SER A 96 -19.66 -19.65 14.07
N SER A 97 -20.46 -19.85 15.11
CA SER A 97 -20.73 -18.81 16.13
C SER A 97 -20.47 -19.35 17.52
N TYR A 98 -19.67 -18.62 18.29
CA TYR A 98 -19.21 -19.01 19.62
C TYR A 98 -19.65 -17.97 20.66
N SER A 99 -20.02 -18.45 21.85
CA SER A 99 -20.23 -17.63 23.02
C SER A 99 -18.90 -17.40 23.74
N ILE A 100 -18.56 -16.16 24.03
CA ILE A 100 -17.28 -15.79 24.64
C ILE A 100 -17.55 -14.94 25.88
N ASP A 101 -16.78 -15.19 26.93
CA ASP A 101 -16.78 -14.35 28.12
C ASP A 101 -15.94 -13.10 27.89
N VAL A 102 -16.60 -11.95 27.77
CA VAL A 102 -15.95 -10.64 27.67
C VAL A 102 -16.19 -9.91 28.97
N ASN A 103 -15.21 -9.96 29.88
CA ASN A 103 -15.22 -9.29 31.18
C ASN A 103 -16.45 -9.64 32.05
N GLY A 104 -16.80 -10.93 32.15
CA GLY A 104 -17.92 -11.45 32.95
C GLY A 104 -19.28 -11.39 32.24
N LYS A 105 -19.31 -11.03 30.96
CA LYS A 105 -20.54 -10.98 30.15
C LYS A 105 -20.40 -11.90 28.94
N SER A 106 -21.33 -12.83 28.82
CA SER A 106 -21.45 -13.73 27.68
C SER A 106 -21.92 -12.97 26.44
N LYS A 107 -21.13 -12.98 25.36
CA LYS A 107 -21.47 -12.39 24.06
C LYS A 107 -21.21 -13.38 22.93
N SER A 108 -22.06 -13.36 21.91
CA SER A 108 -21.91 -14.19 20.71
C SER A 108 -21.06 -13.50 19.64
N PHE A 109 -20.12 -14.25 19.06
CA PHE A 109 -19.26 -13.79 17.96
C PHE A 109 -19.13 -14.85 16.88
N HIS A 110 -19.05 -14.43 15.62
CA HIS A 110 -18.77 -15.31 14.50
C HIS A 110 -17.27 -15.68 14.47
N ALA A 111 -16.93 -16.90 14.05
CA ALA A 111 -15.58 -17.46 14.02
C ALA A 111 -14.55 -16.58 13.27
N ASN A 112 -15.00 -15.81 12.28
CA ASN A 112 -14.17 -14.87 11.52
C ASN A 112 -13.64 -13.70 12.38
N LEU A 113 -14.37 -13.33 13.43
CA LEU A 113 -13.96 -12.30 14.39
C LEU A 113 -13.06 -12.84 15.49
N LEU A 114 -12.70 -14.14 15.42
CA LEU A 114 -11.94 -14.85 16.46
C LEU A 114 -10.60 -15.34 15.91
N LYS A 115 -9.58 -15.29 16.77
CA LYS A 115 -8.24 -15.83 16.51
C LYS A 115 -7.78 -16.58 17.75
N GLU A 116 -7.17 -17.75 17.57
CA GLU A 116 -6.62 -18.54 18.68
C GLU A 116 -5.55 -17.75 19.43
N TYR A 117 -5.59 -17.77 20.75
CA TYR A 117 -4.58 -17.14 21.61
C TYR A 117 -3.60 -18.20 22.10
N ILE A 118 -2.34 -18.08 21.68
CA ILE A 118 -1.25 -18.95 22.11
C ILE A 118 -0.55 -18.25 23.28
N SER A 119 -0.69 -18.81 24.49
CA SER A 119 0.05 -18.32 25.66
C SER A 119 1.54 -18.61 25.49
N ARG A 120 2.39 -17.68 25.91
CA ARG A 120 3.83 -17.88 25.98
C ARG A 120 4.23 -18.18 27.41
N ASP A 121 5.01 -19.24 27.59
CA ASP A 121 5.67 -19.50 28.87
C ASP A 121 6.72 -18.42 29.11
N LYS A 122 6.73 -17.84 30.31
CA LYS A 122 7.65 -16.76 30.71
C LYS A 122 9.07 -17.31 30.96
N SER A 123 9.69 -17.85 29.92
CA SER A 123 11.13 -18.08 29.87
C SER A 123 11.78 -16.90 29.16
N ASN A 124 12.27 -15.93 29.94
CA ASN A 124 13.31 -14.91 29.69
C ASN A 124 13.57 -14.34 28.27
N VAL A 125 12.63 -14.35 27.34
CA VAL A 125 12.72 -13.60 26.07
C VAL A 125 11.83 -12.37 26.19
N VAL A 126 12.45 -11.26 26.59
CA VAL A 126 11.83 -9.94 26.55
C VAL A 126 11.74 -9.52 25.08
N GLY A 127 10.53 -9.60 24.52
CA GLY A 127 10.14 -8.82 23.34
C GLY A 127 10.49 -9.38 21.96
N THR A 128 9.91 -10.53 21.57
CA THR A 128 9.69 -10.82 20.13
C THR A 128 8.23 -11.18 19.91
N THR A 129 7.44 -10.29 19.31
CA THR A 129 6.10 -10.61 18.84
C THR A 129 6.20 -11.52 17.61
N VAL A 130 6.35 -12.83 17.80
CA VAL A 130 6.08 -13.81 16.75
C VAL A 130 4.57 -13.79 16.49
N ILE A 131 4.16 -12.97 15.53
CA ILE A 131 2.93 -13.22 14.78
C ILE A 131 3.26 -14.46 13.96
N SER A 132 2.52 -15.55 14.13
CA SER A 132 2.53 -16.60 13.12
C SER A 132 2.12 -15.95 11.80
N MET A 133 3.09 -15.74 10.92
CA MET A 133 2.85 -15.24 9.59
C MET A 133 2.15 -16.36 8.82
N SER A 134 0.82 -16.40 8.92
CA SER A 134 0.05 -16.77 7.74
C SER A 134 0.37 -15.73 6.67
N GLU A 135 0.73 -16.19 5.48
CA GLU A 135 1.16 -15.45 4.27
C GLU A 135 0.17 -14.37 3.77
N ASP A 136 -0.78 -13.93 4.58
CA ASP A 136 -1.88 -13.04 4.22
C ASP A 136 -2.06 -11.92 5.27
N GLU A 137 -0.99 -11.18 5.60
CA GLU A 137 -1.09 -9.80 6.07
C GLU A 137 0.06 -9.01 5.43
N GLU A 138 -0.10 -8.61 4.15
CA GLU A 138 0.53 -7.38 3.65
C GLU A 138 -0.14 -6.21 4.38
N GLN A 139 0.16 -6.08 5.67
CA GLN A 139 0.07 -4.78 6.32
C GLN A 139 1.25 -4.01 5.75
N GLU A 140 1.00 -3.27 4.65
CA GLU A 140 1.80 -2.09 4.37
C GLU A 140 1.75 -1.26 5.66
N SER A 141 2.77 -1.39 6.50
CA SER A 141 3.10 -0.34 7.44
C SER A 141 3.40 0.87 6.55
N CYS A 142 2.38 1.68 6.29
CA CYS A 142 2.55 3.01 5.75
C CYS A 142 3.42 3.74 6.77
N PHE A 143 4.73 3.69 6.59
CA PHE A 143 5.62 4.70 7.13
C PHE A 143 5.05 6.02 6.62
N GLU A 144 4.60 6.85 7.55
CA GLU A 144 4.21 8.22 7.26
C GLU A 144 5.46 8.92 6.76
N LEU A 145 5.70 8.88 5.45
CA LEU A 145 6.70 9.72 4.82
C LEU A 145 6.23 11.15 5.05
N PRO A 146 6.98 12.01 5.76
CA PRO A 146 6.64 13.40 5.91
C PRO A 146 6.42 14.05 4.54
N ALA A 147 5.55 15.06 4.47
CA ALA A 147 5.56 15.94 3.31
C ALA A 147 6.96 16.54 3.13
N LEU A 148 7.30 16.96 1.91
CA LEU A 148 8.56 17.64 1.63
C LEU A 148 8.70 18.89 2.51
N GLN A 149 9.39 18.74 3.64
CA GLN A 149 9.81 19.85 4.47
C GLN A 149 11.20 20.28 3.99
N THR A 150 11.35 21.58 3.76
CA THR A 150 12.60 22.22 3.31
C THR A 150 13.48 22.68 4.46
N ASN A 151 12.94 22.65 5.68
CA ASN A 151 13.62 23.16 6.87
C ASN A 151 13.89 21.98 7.79
N GLN A 152 15.08 21.94 8.39
CA GLN A 152 15.44 20.91 9.34
C GLN A 152 14.49 20.95 10.55
N SER A 153 13.68 19.92 10.71
CA SER A 153 12.68 19.79 11.78
C SER A 153 13.09 18.77 12.85
N GLU A 154 13.93 17.79 12.47
CA GLU A 154 14.40 16.72 13.33
C GLU A 154 15.93 16.77 13.48
N SER A 155 16.38 16.37 14.66
CA SER A 155 17.77 16.48 15.09
C SER A 155 18.18 15.31 15.99
N ALA A 156 19.47 15.24 16.33
CA ALA A 156 20.00 14.19 17.20
C ALA A 156 19.33 14.09 18.59
N SER A 157 18.64 15.14 19.06
CA SER A 157 17.88 15.11 20.31
C SER A 157 16.53 14.38 20.21
N ASP A 158 16.02 14.16 19.00
CA ASP A 158 14.73 13.50 18.76
C ASP A 158 14.87 11.97 18.68
N VAL A 159 16.10 11.46 18.77
CA VAL A 159 16.37 10.02 18.75
C VAL A 159 15.83 9.36 20.00
N VAL A 160 14.91 8.41 19.79
CA VAL A 160 14.31 7.61 20.86
C VAL A 160 15.32 6.60 21.39
N VAL A 161 15.68 6.74 22.67
CA VAL A 161 16.57 5.83 23.40
C VAL A 161 15.74 5.06 24.43
N ASN A 162 15.93 3.74 24.53
CA ASN A 162 15.20 2.91 25.49
C ASN A 162 15.55 3.30 26.95
N ASP A 163 14.53 3.52 27.77
CA ASP A 163 14.64 3.90 29.19
C ASP A 163 15.21 2.79 30.08
N GLU A 164 15.22 1.53 29.61
CA GLU A 164 15.80 0.38 30.33
C GLU A 164 17.33 0.32 30.26
N LEU A 165 17.97 1.22 29.48
CA LEU A 165 19.42 1.29 29.39
C LEU A 165 20.05 1.81 30.69
N GLY A 166 21.13 1.15 31.13
CA GLY A 166 21.88 1.61 32.29
C GLY A 166 22.42 3.03 32.09
N VAL A 167 22.57 3.78 33.19
CA VAL A 167 22.98 5.20 33.15
C VAL A 167 24.28 5.39 32.36
N GLY A 168 25.26 4.50 32.51
CA GLY A 168 26.52 4.56 31.74
C GLY A 168 26.34 4.37 30.23
N GLN A 169 25.44 3.46 29.83
CA GLN A 169 25.17 3.15 28.42
C GLN A 169 24.39 4.28 27.73
N SER A 170 23.45 4.89 28.45
CA SER A 170 22.73 6.08 27.97
C SER A 170 23.70 7.24 27.69
N HIS A 171 24.72 7.43 28.52
CA HIS A 171 25.76 8.45 28.27
C HIS A 171 26.62 8.13 27.05
N GLU A 172 26.90 6.86 26.79
CA GLU A 172 27.64 6.43 25.60
C GLU A 172 26.85 6.67 24.32
N VAL A 173 25.56 6.31 24.31
CA VAL A 173 24.66 6.61 23.19
C VAL A 173 24.58 8.11 22.94
N LYS A 174 24.37 8.93 23.98
CA LYS A 174 24.35 10.40 23.84
C LYS A 174 25.65 10.95 23.26
N ARG A 175 26.79 10.36 23.60
CA ARG A 175 28.10 10.75 23.02
C ARG A 175 28.16 10.45 21.53
N VAL A 176 27.70 9.28 21.11
CA VAL A 176 27.62 8.90 19.68
C VAL A 176 26.67 9.85 18.94
N LEU A 177 25.48 10.11 19.50
CA LEU A 177 24.52 11.07 18.93
C LEU A 177 25.12 12.47 18.79
N SER A 178 25.88 12.94 19.79
CA SER A 178 26.56 14.24 19.73
C SER A 178 27.68 14.29 18.70
N LYS A 179 28.27 13.15 18.36
CA LYS A 179 29.36 13.05 17.37
C LYS A 179 28.83 13.08 15.94
N PHE A 180 27.64 12.53 15.71
CA PHE A 180 27.02 12.35 14.40
C PHE A 180 25.79 13.24 14.20
N THR A 181 25.81 14.44 14.78
CA THR A 181 24.73 15.43 14.67
C THR A 181 24.51 15.93 13.24
N ASP A 182 25.55 15.84 12.41
CA ASP A 182 25.56 16.25 11.01
C ASP A 182 24.81 15.30 10.08
N VAL A 183 24.76 14.00 10.40
CA VAL A 183 24.05 12.99 9.60
C VAL A 183 22.63 12.72 10.08
N LEU A 184 22.32 13.04 11.35
CA LEU A 184 21.01 12.86 11.96
C LEU A 184 20.08 14.04 11.62
N THR A 185 19.67 14.11 10.35
CA THR A 185 18.82 15.18 9.83
C THR A 185 17.71 14.64 8.94
N ASP A 186 16.64 15.42 8.82
CA ASP A 186 15.51 15.19 7.92
C ASP A 186 15.74 15.79 6.51
N VAL A 187 16.91 16.36 6.25
CA VAL A 187 17.31 16.85 4.93
C VAL A 187 18.13 15.77 4.22
N PRO A 188 17.73 15.31 3.02
CA PRO A 188 18.47 14.28 2.32
C PRO A 188 19.87 14.77 1.90
N GLY A 189 20.91 14.03 2.28
CA GLY A 189 22.26 14.23 1.80
C GLY A 189 22.48 13.66 0.39
N LYS A 190 23.75 13.59 -0.04
CA LYS A 190 24.16 12.92 -1.29
C LYS A 190 25.26 11.91 -0.98
N THR A 191 25.16 10.71 -1.55
CA THR A 191 26.23 9.70 -1.46
C THR A 191 27.13 9.75 -2.69
N ASP A 192 28.41 9.51 -2.48
CA ASP A 192 29.46 9.36 -3.49
C ASP A 192 29.81 7.88 -3.76
N VAL A 193 29.23 6.94 -2.99
CA VAL A 193 29.56 5.51 -3.02
C VAL A 193 29.10 4.86 -4.33
N LEU A 194 27.92 5.23 -4.83
CA LEU A 194 27.35 4.61 -6.01
C LEU A 194 26.50 5.58 -6.83
N LYS A 195 26.38 5.27 -8.12
CA LYS A 195 25.49 5.95 -9.04
C LYS A 195 24.49 4.97 -9.64
N CYS A 196 23.23 5.39 -9.70
CA CYS A 196 22.15 4.60 -10.26
C CYS A 196 22.12 4.76 -11.80
N ASP A 197 22.24 3.65 -12.52
CA ASP A 197 21.99 3.58 -13.96
C ASP A 197 20.71 2.77 -14.24
N ILE A 198 20.00 3.12 -15.30
CA ILE A 198 18.73 2.46 -15.66
C ILE A 198 18.88 1.89 -17.05
N LYS A 199 19.04 0.57 -17.15
CA LYS A 199 19.13 -0.14 -18.43
C LYS A 199 17.74 -0.36 -19.01
N LEU A 200 17.58 -0.04 -20.28
CA LEU A 200 16.34 -0.25 -21.02
C LEU A 200 16.52 -1.38 -22.04
N THR A 201 15.45 -2.10 -22.32
CA THR A 201 15.37 -3.14 -23.36
C THR A 201 15.18 -2.56 -24.75
N THR A 202 14.91 -1.26 -24.86
CA THR A 202 14.72 -0.56 -26.13
C THR A 202 15.33 0.84 -26.13
N ASP A 203 15.86 1.24 -27.29
CA ASP A 203 16.38 2.60 -27.51
C ASP A 203 15.29 3.60 -27.92
N LYS A 204 14.05 3.14 -28.10
CA LYS A 204 12.93 4.03 -28.46
C LYS A 204 12.49 4.86 -27.25
N PRO A 205 12.46 6.20 -27.34
CA PRO A 205 12.02 7.04 -26.24
C PRO A 205 10.55 6.82 -25.89
N ILE A 206 10.26 6.71 -24.59
CA ILE A 206 8.89 6.61 -24.09
C ILE A 206 8.39 8.00 -23.76
N LYS A 207 7.36 8.46 -24.50
CA LYS A 207 6.72 9.75 -24.30
C LYS A 207 5.26 9.57 -23.91
N ALA A 208 4.89 10.09 -22.75
CA ALA A 208 3.53 10.14 -22.28
C ALA A 208 3.08 11.60 -22.07
N LYS A 209 1.85 11.89 -22.47
CA LYS A 209 1.24 13.22 -22.32
C LYS A 209 0.98 13.49 -20.82
N PRO A 210 1.29 14.70 -20.31
CA PRO A 210 0.91 15.10 -18.96
C PRO A 210 -0.59 14.98 -18.73
N TYR A 211 -0.98 14.56 -17.52
CA TYR A 211 -2.38 14.55 -17.12
C TYR A 211 -2.88 15.97 -16.85
N PRO A 212 -4.16 16.27 -17.15
CA PRO A 212 -4.75 17.55 -16.77
C PRO A 212 -4.73 17.73 -15.25
N VAL A 213 -4.06 18.78 -14.77
CA VAL A 213 -4.00 19.13 -13.35
C VAL A 213 -5.11 20.14 -13.03
N PRO A 214 -6.06 19.81 -12.12
CA PRO A 214 -7.07 20.74 -11.63
C PRO A 214 -6.45 22.01 -11.08
N LEU A 215 -7.14 23.15 -11.24
CA LEU A 215 -6.65 24.47 -10.82
C LEU A 215 -6.22 24.51 -9.35
N SER A 216 -7.00 23.89 -8.46
CA SER A 216 -6.72 23.80 -7.02
C SER A 216 -5.43 23.07 -6.65
N MET A 217 -4.82 22.35 -7.60
CA MET A 217 -3.59 21.57 -7.37
C MET A 217 -2.38 22.15 -8.10
N ARG A 218 -2.55 23.15 -8.96
CA ARG A 218 -1.44 23.71 -9.75
C ARG A 218 -0.43 24.44 -8.88
N ASP A 219 -0.89 25.23 -7.92
CA ASP A 219 0.00 25.99 -7.05
C ASP A 219 0.82 25.05 -6.17
N SER A 220 0.17 24.05 -5.57
CA SER A 220 0.87 22.99 -4.81
C SER A 220 1.89 22.25 -5.67
N LEU A 221 1.55 21.93 -6.93
CA LEU A 221 2.47 21.27 -7.86
C LEU A 221 3.70 22.14 -8.15
N GLN A 222 3.49 23.43 -8.46
CA GLN A 222 4.57 24.35 -8.78
C GLN A 222 5.48 24.62 -7.59
N GLU A 223 4.91 24.74 -6.40
CA GLU A 223 5.68 24.90 -5.16
C GLU A 223 6.57 23.68 -4.91
N GLU A 224 6.03 22.48 -5.07
CA GLU A 224 6.78 21.23 -4.89
C GLU A 224 7.94 21.09 -5.89
N VAL A 225 7.69 21.43 -7.16
CA VAL A 225 8.73 21.44 -8.20
C VAL A 225 9.83 22.45 -7.86
N ARG A 226 9.48 23.66 -7.40
CA ARG A 226 10.47 24.66 -6.98
C ARG A 226 11.33 24.15 -5.83
N LYS A 227 10.71 23.56 -4.80
CA LYS A 227 11.44 22.98 -3.67
C LYS A 227 12.45 21.92 -4.13
N MET A 228 12.04 21.02 -5.04
CA MET A 228 12.93 19.99 -5.58
C MET A 228 14.08 20.55 -6.43
N ILE A 229 13.85 21.65 -7.15
CA ILE A 229 14.91 22.37 -7.88
C ILE A 229 15.88 23.03 -6.90
N ASP A 230 15.36 23.71 -5.87
CA ASP A 230 16.17 24.42 -4.87
C ASP A 230 17.03 23.44 -4.05
N MET A 231 16.52 22.24 -3.74
CA MET A 231 17.30 21.16 -3.12
C MET A 231 18.26 20.45 -4.09
N GLY A 232 18.18 20.74 -5.39
CA GLY A 232 19.01 20.12 -6.42
C GLY A 232 18.74 18.62 -6.60
N VAL A 233 17.49 18.19 -6.37
CA VAL A 233 17.00 16.81 -6.61
C VAL A 233 16.60 16.64 -8.08
N ILE A 234 16.05 17.69 -8.70
CA ILE A 234 15.67 17.72 -10.12
C ILE A 234 16.30 18.91 -10.84
N GLU A 235 16.41 18.82 -12.16
CA GLU A 235 16.92 19.89 -13.01
C GLU A 235 16.10 19.99 -14.31
N PRO A 236 15.93 21.19 -14.90
CA PRO A 236 15.26 21.34 -16.18
C PRO A 236 15.95 20.52 -17.28
N SER A 237 15.17 19.75 -18.04
CA SER A 237 15.69 18.86 -19.07
C SER A 237 14.99 19.03 -20.42
N ASN A 238 15.70 18.73 -21.51
CA ASN A 238 15.15 18.66 -22.87
C ASN A 238 15.15 17.21 -23.40
N SER A 239 14.72 16.28 -22.56
CA SER A 239 14.78 14.86 -22.86
C SER A 239 13.74 14.43 -23.91
N PRO A 240 14.05 13.43 -24.75
CA PRO A 240 13.05 12.80 -25.61
C PRO A 240 12.06 11.89 -24.85
N TYR A 241 12.35 11.56 -23.58
CA TYR A 241 11.44 10.81 -22.71
C TYR A 241 10.47 11.76 -22.00
N SER A 242 9.33 11.25 -21.52
CA SER A 242 8.39 12.05 -20.72
C SER A 242 7.44 11.14 -19.96
N SER A 243 7.36 11.34 -18.64
CA SER A 243 6.43 10.65 -17.75
C SER A 243 5.51 11.66 -17.08
N PRO A 244 4.19 11.42 -17.01
CA PRO A 244 3.27 12.38 -16.43
C PRO A 244 3.34 12.34 -14.90
N VAL A 245 3.06 13.49 -14.28
CA VAL A 245 2.99 13.62 -12.81
C VAL A 245 1.54 13.46 -12.34
N VAL A 246 1.38 12.81 -11.20
CA VAL A 246 0.12 12.59 -10.49
C VAL A 246 0.28 13.08 -9.06
N LEU A 247 -0.67 13.87 -8.58
CA LEU A 247 -0.75 14.26 -7.18
C LEU A 247 -1.76 13.39 -6.45
N VAL A 248 -1.30 12.68 -5.41
CA VAL A 248 -2.14 11.77 -4.62
C VAL A 248 -2.35 12.37 -3.22
N PRO A 249 -3.59 12.58 -2.76
CA PRO A 249 -3.83 13.07 -1.41
C PRO A 249 -3.40 12.03 -0.38
N LYS A 250 -2.69 12.48 0.66
CA LYS A 250 -2.41 11.69 1.85
C LYS A 250 -3.55 11.88 2.89
N PRO A 251 -3.70 10.94 3.84
CA PRO A 251 -4.64 11.09 4.95
C PRO A 251 -4.38 12.35 5.81
N ASP A 252 -3.12 12.79 5.90
CA ASP A 252 -2.69 14.01 6.63
C ASP A 252 -3.09 15.32 5.94
N GLY A 253 -3.70 15.26 4.74
CA GLY A 253 -4.11 16.43 3.94
C GLY A 253 -3.03 16.96 2.99
N THR A 254 -1.79 16.48 3.10
CA THR A 254 -0.70 16.80 2.16
C THR A 254 -0.83 15.99 0.87
N LYS A 255 -0.10 16.35 -0.19
CA LYS A 255 -0.17 15.66 -1.50
C LYS A 255 1.17 15.01 -1.81
N ARG A 256 1.15 13.75 -2.24
CA ARG A 256 2.32 13.04 -2.78
C ARG A 256 2.55 13.44 -4.22
N PHE A 257 3.76 13.92 -4.51
CA PHE A 257 4.25 14.11 -5.86
C PHE A 257 4.71 12.76 -6.42
N CYS A 258 3.93 12.18 -7.34
CA CYS A 258 4.22 10.87 -7.92
C CYS A 258 4.43 10.99 -9.43
N VAL A 259 5.48 10.36 -9.93
CA VAL A 259 5.75 10.28 -11.37
C VAL A 259 5.31 8.92 -11.87
N ASP A 260 4.48 8.88 -12.91
CA ASP A 260 3.98 7.63 -13.46
C ASP A 260 5.01 6.99 -14.41
N TYR A 261 5.92 6.21 -13.84
CA TYR A 261 6.91 5.45 -14.58
C TYR A 261 6.41 4.10 -15.10
N ARG A 262 5.11 3.78 -15.03
CA ARG A 262 4.60 2.44 -15.43
C ARG A 262 4.94 2.07 -16.86
N LYS A 263 4.94 3.03 -17.80
CA LYS A 263 5.34 2.77 -19.20
C LYS A 263 6.84 2.55 -19.35
N LEU A 264 7.63 3.26 -18.56
CA LEU A 264 9.09 3.14 -18.57
C LEU A 264 9.53 1.83 -17.91
N ASN A 265 8.97 1.50 -16.75
CA ASN A 265 9.27 0.27 -16.01
C ASN A 265 9.02 -1.00 -16.83
N LYS A 266 8.07 -0.99 -17.77
CA LYS A 266 7.83 -2.11 -18.71
C LYS A 266 8.97 -2.38 -19.68
N VAL A 267 9.78 -1.37 -19.98
CA VAL A 267 10.94 -1.46 -20.86
C VAL A 267 12.26 -1.37 -20.08
N THR A 268 12.21 -1.29 -18.75
CA THR A 268 13.40 -1.34 -17.90
C THR A 268 13.82 -2.79 -17.70
N THR A 269 15.12 -3.07 -17.82
CA THR A 269 15.67 -4.38 -17.49
C THR A 269 15.58 -4.61 -15.98
N TYR A 270 14.96 -5.71 -15.58
CA TYR A 270 14.89 -6.08 -14.16
C TYR A 270 16.24 -6.66 -13.72
N GLU A 271 16.88 -6.01 -12.76
CA GLU A 271 18.07 -6.51 -12.07
C GLU A 271 17.64 -6.99 -10.69
N ALA A 272 17.68 -8.31 -10.48
CA ALA A 272 17.31 -8.92 -9.21
C ALA A 272 18.54 -8.98 -8.31
N GLU A 273 18.58 -8.12 -7.29
CA GLU A 273 19.52 -8.27 -6.19
C GLU A 273 18.90 -9.22 -5.14
N PRO A 274 19.62 -10.25 -4.66
CA PRO A 274 19.08 -11.16 -3.66
C PRO A 274 18.85 -10.41 -2.35
N MET A 275 17.58 -10.23 -1.98
CA MET A 275 17.23 -9.77 -0.64
C MET A 275 17.26 -10.95 0.32
N GLN A 276 17.91 -10.76 1.47
CA GLN A 276 17.87 -11.74 2.56
C GLN A 276 16.43 -12.00 2.99
N THR A 277 16.13 -13.24 3.33
CA THR A 277 14.83 -13.59 3.90
C THR A 277 14.74 -13.17 5.36
N MET A 278 13.51 -12.92 5.83
CA MET A 278 13.27 -12.51 7.21
C MET A 278 13.82 -13.52 8.24
N THR A 279 13.76 -14.82 7.93
CA THR A 279 14.31 -15.89 8.77
C THR A 279 15.84 -15.81 8.89
N GLU A 280 16.53 -15.50 7.79
CA GLU A 280 17.99 -15.33 7.79
C GLU A 280 18.38 -14.13 8.65
N ILE A 281 17.71 -12.99 8.45
CA ILE A 281 17.93 -11.77 9.24
C ILE A 281 17.72 -12.04 10.74
N PHE A 282 16.63 -12.72 11.13
CA PHE A 282 16.41 -13.04 12.54
C PHE A 282 17.41 -14.04 13.12
N SER A 283 17.92 -14.96 12.31
CA SER A 283 18.93 -15.91 12.76
C SER A 283 20.25 -15.20 13.05
N GLU A 284 20.63 -14.25 12.19
CA GLU A 284 21.82 -13.39 12.39
C GLU A 284 21.69 -12.53 13.66
N LEU A 285 20.51 -11.96 13.92
CA LEU A 285 20.24 -11.08 15.07
C LEU A 285 20.07 -11.83 16.41
N SER A 286 20.00 -13.16 16.42
CA SER A 286 19.56 -13.96 17.57
C SER A 286 20.45 -13.86 18.82
N ASN A 287 21.73 -13.52 18.66
CA ASN A 287 22.70 -13.41 19.76
C ASN A 287 23.00 -11.96 20.18
N ASP A 288 22.38 -10.98 19.52
CA ASP A 288 22.62 -9.57 19.79
C ASP A 288 21.75 -9.07 20.96
N LYS A 289 22.33 -8.17 21.77
CA LYS A 289 21.68 -7.60 22.96
C LYS A 289 21.17 -6.19 22.75
N TYR A 290 21.70 -5.49 21.76
CA TYR A 290 21.40 -4.10 21.46
C TYR A 290 21.06 -3.99 19.99
N PHE A 291 19.92 -3.38 19.70
CA PHE A 291 19.44 -3.16 18.33
C PHE A 291 19.29 -1.66 18.10
N SER A 292 19.81 -1.19 16.98
CA SER A 292 19.58 0.18 16.50
C SER A 292 18.81 0.10 15.19
N ARG A 293 17.75 0.91 15.10
CA ARG A 293 17.00 1.08 13.87
C ARG A 293 17.33 2.44 13.27
N ILE A 294 17.79 2.45 12.03
CA ILE A 294 18.15 3.67 11.31
C ILE A 294 17.30 3.71 10.05
N ASP A 295 16.62 4.82 9.82
CA ASP A 295 15.87 5.08 8.60
C ASP A 295 16.55 6.21 7.83
N LEU A 296 16.64 6.07 6.50
CA LEU A 296 17.28 7.08 5.66
C LEU A 296 16.23 8.04 5.11
N THR A 297 16.33 9.31 5.50
CA THR A 297 15.42 10.35 5.02
C THR A 297 15.48 10.46 3.51
N LYS A 298 14.37 10.11 2.85
CA LYS A 298 14.24 10.09 1.38
C LYS A 298 15.42 9.40 0.70
N GLY A 299 15.80 8.21 1.18
CA GLY A 299 17.00 7.49 0.74
C GLY A 299 17.21 7.42 -0.78
N TYR A 300 16.14 7.33 -1.57
CA TYR A 300 16.22 7.35 -3.03
C TYR A 300 16.86 8.61 -3.63
N TRP A 301 16.73 9.78 -2.99
CA TRP A 301 17.27 11.05 -3.50
C TRP A 301 18.75 11.23 -3.18
N GLN A 302 19.27 10.43 -2.27
CA GLN A 302 20.67 10.51 -1.86
C GLN A 302 21.59 9.87 -2.91
N VAL A 303 21.08 8.95 -3.71
CA VAL A 303 21.82 8.24 -4.77
C VAL A 303 21.80 9.04 -6.07
N GLU A 304 22.98 9.46 -6.55
CA GLU A 304 23.05 10.18 -7.81
C GLU A 304 22.78 9.28 -9.03
N MET A 305 22.09 9.82 -10.02
CA MET A 305 21.90 9.14 -11.31
C MET A 305 23.08 9.33 -12.26
N THR A 306 23.35 8.34 -13.11
CA THR A 306 24.25 8.51 -14.27
C THR A 306 23.66 9.47 -15.29
N GLN A 307 24.51 10.09 -16.13
CA GLN A 307 24.04 11.01 -17.18
C GLN A 307 23.10 10.33 -18.21
N SER A 308 23.35 9.04 -18.50
CA SER A 308 22.46 8.21 -19.32
C SER A 308 21.08 8.06 -18.68
N ALA A 309 21.02 7.79 -17.39
CA ALA A 309 19.78 7.59 -16.67
C ALA A 309 19.01 8.89 -16.42
N LYS A 310 19.70 10.01 -16.13
CA LYS A 310 19.08 11.36 -16.07
C LYS A 310 18.32 11.70 -17.35
N ARG A 311 18.90 11.37 -18.52
CA ARG A 311 18.21 11.55 -19.80
C ARG A 311 16.95 10.68 -19.91
N ARG A 312 16.91 9.49 -19.30
CA ARG A 312 15.77 8.56 -19.38
C ARG A 312 14.66 8.87 -18.38
N LEU A 313 14.96 9.57 -17.29
CA LEU A 313 14.02 10.04 -16.26
C LEU A 313 13.93 11.57 -16.21
N PRO A 314 13.36 12.23 -17.24
CA PRO A 314 13.12 13.66 -17.16
C PRO A 314 11.96 13.95 -16.21
N LEU A 315 12.19 14.91 -15.33
CA LEU A 315 11.22 15.56 -14.47
C LEU A 315 11.14 17.05 -14.79
#